data_AF-A0A182PRQ8-F1
#
_entry.id   AF-A0A182PRQ8-F1
#
_cell.length_a   1.000
_cell.length_b   1.000
_cell.length_c   1.000
_cell.angle_alpha   90.00
_cell.angle_beta   90.00
_cell.angle_gamma   90.00
#
_symmetry.space_group_name_H-M   'P 1'
#
loop_
_entity.id
_entity.type
_entity.pdbx_description
1 polymer ?
#
loop_
_entity_poly.entity_id
_entity_poly.type
_entity_poly.pdbx_seq_one_letter_code
_entity_poly.pdbx_strand_id
1 'polypeptide(L)'
;MSLKSQDDIPLADDDLEVIINDDESSKYMCNGRSLDSIASSYTNGNSSPQQFLENESPDADEQEEKARLIAQVLELQNTLDDLSQRVDSVKEENLKLRSENQVLGQYIENLMSASSVFQSTTPNNVQKKK
;
A
#
# COMPACT_ATOMS: atom_id res chain seq x y z
N MET A 1 -24.84 11.44 -38.80
CA MET A 1 -23.61 11.62 -38.02
C MET A 1 -23.65 10.60 -36.90
N SER A 2 -22.77 9.60 -36.94
CA SER A 2 -22.70 8.54 -35.93
C SER A 2 -21.69 8.97 -34.87
N LEU A 3 -22.18 9.40 -33.70
CA LEU A 3 -21.32 9.63 -32.54
C LEU A 3 -21.03 8.26 -31.93
N LYS A 4 -19.84 7.74 -32.17
CA LYS A 4 -19.31 6.59 -31.46
C LYS A 4 -19.12 6.99 -30.00
N SER A 5 -19.81 6.30 -29.09
CA SER A 5 -19.57 6.38 -27.64
C SER A 5 -18.10 6.13 -27.35
N GLN A 6 -17.48 7.00 -26.56
CA GLN A 6 -16.06 6.97 -26.19
C GLN A 6 -15.87 6.43 -24.77
N ASP A 7 -16.65 5.43 -24.36
CA ASP A 7 -16.63 4.91 -22.98
C ASP A 7 -16.36 3.40 -22.93
N ASP A 8 -15.38 2.92 -23.69
CA ASP A 8 -14.78 1.60 -23.47
C ASP A 8 -13.34 1.81 -22.98
N ILE A 9 -13.22 2.19 -21.71
CA ILE A 9 -11.95 2.12 -20.98
C ILE A 9 -11.74 0.64 -20.61
N PRO A 10 -10.69 -0.04 -21.08
CA PRO A 10 -10.46 -1.43 -20.73
C PRO A 10 -10.22 -1.57 -19.23
N LEU A 11 -10.97 -2.46 -18.59
CA LEU A 11 -10.85 -2.85 -17.18
C LEU A 11 -9.43 -3.38 -16.94
N ALA A 12 -8.69 -2.79 -16.02
CA ALA A 12 -7.33 -3.21 -15.65
C ALA A 12 -7.32 -4.48 -14.75
N ASP A 13 -8.39 -5.28 -14.80
CA ASP A 13 -8.67 -6.36 -13.86
C ASP A 13 -8.20 -7.74 -14.35
N ASP A 14 -7.47 -7.80 -15.48
CA ASP A 14 -6.80 -9.03 -15.95
C ASP A 14 -5.32 -9.06 -15.49
N ASP A 15 -5.07 -8.82 -14.20
CA ASP A 15 -3.79 -9.22 -13.59
C ASP A 15 -3.85 -10.74 -13.33
N LEU A 16 -3.15 -11.51 -14.16
CA LEU A 16 -2.92 -12.94 -13.97
C LEU A 16 -2.44 -13.20 -12.54
N GLU A 17 -3.22 -13.94 -11.76
CA GLU A 17 -2.77 -14.51 -10.49
C GLU A 17 -1.52 -15.37 -10.75
N VAL A 18 -0.34 -14.86 -10.38
CA VAL A 18 0.88 -15.66 -10.33
C VAL A 18 0.72 -16.64 -9.17
N ILE A 19 0.39 -17.89 -9.49
CA ILE A 19 0.40 -19.01 -8.55
C ILE A 19 1.85 -19.25 -8.14
N ILE A 20 2.25 -18.74 -6.97
CA ILE A 20 3.51 -19.10 -6.33
C ILE A 20 3.28 -20.46 -5.67
N ASN A 21 3.84 -21.53 -6.26
CA ASN A 21 3.88 -22.83 -5.60
C ASN A 21 4.85 -22.75 -4.41
N ASP A 22 4.33 -22.84 -3.19
CA ASP A 22 5.09 -22.79 -1.93
C ASP A 22 6.07 -23.97 -1.73
N ASP A 23 6.10 -24.94 -2.65
CA ASP A 23 6.88 -26.19 -2.52
C ASP A 23 8.37 -26.08 -2.95
N GLU A 24 8.83 -24.97 -3.54
CA GLU A 24 10.24 -24.79 -3.97
C GLU A 24 11.04 -23.76 -3.15
N SER A 25 10.48 -23.20 -2.07
CA SER A 25 11.22 -22.27 -1.19
C SER A 25 12.09 -23.01 -0.15
N SER A 26 11.71 -24.24 0.21
CA SER A 26 12.33 -24.99 1.30
C SER A 26 13.66 -25.68 0.95
N LYS A 27 14.10 -25.65 -0.32
CA LYS A 27 15.29 -26.38 -0.76
C LYS A 27 16.63 -25.69 -0.42
N TYR A 28 16.61 -24.41 -0.08
CA TYR A 28 17.84 -23.62 0.13
C TYR A 28 18.24 -23.42 1.60
N MET A 29 17.50 -23.98 2.56
CA MET A 29 17.74 -23.71 4.00
C MET A 29 18.25 -24.94 4.79
N CYS A 30 18.53 -26.08 4.17
CA CYS A 30 19.02 -27.28 4.85
C CYS A 30 20.39 -27.73 4.33
N ASN A 31 21.44 -27.00 4.68
CA ASN A 31 22.82 -27.50 4.51
C ASN A 31 23.64 -27.28 5.79
N GLY A 32 23.12 -27.79 6.91
CA GLY A 32 23.93 -28.12 8.07
C GLY A 32 24.75 -29.38 7.80
N ARG A 33 26.04 -29.24 7.49
CA ARG A 33 27.04 -30.30 7.69
C ARG A 33 28.20 -29.73 8.51
N SER A 34 28.19 -30.14 9.78
CA SER A 34 29.34 -30.25 10.68
C SER A 34 30.56 -30.84 9.95
N LEU A 35 31.77 -30.40 10.32
CA LEU A 35 32.95 -31.23 10.63
C LEU A 35 34.16 -30.32 10.90
N ASP A 36 34.51 -30.24 12.19
CA ASP A 36 35.85 -30.23 12.81
C ASP A 36 37.05 -29.46 12.21
N SER A 37 37.78 -28.86 13.16
CA SER A 37 38.98 -28.02 13.09
C SER A 37 40.11 -28.43 12.14
N ILE A 38 40.81 -27.44 11.57
CA ILE A 38 42.24 -27.54 11.27
C ILE A 38 43.02 -26.23 11.48
N ALA A 39 43.96 -26.32 12.41
CA ALA A 39 45.25 -25.63 12.60
C ALA A 39 45.31 -24.09 12.73
N SER A 40 45.44 -23.62 13.98
CA SER A 40 46.20 -22.42 14.32
C SER A 40 47.70 -22.65 14.09
N SER A 41 48.31 -21.86 13.20
CA SER A 41 49.77 -21.75 13.11
C SER A 41 50.20 -20.36 13.57
N TYR A 42 50.85 -20.33 14.72
CA TYR A 42 51.67 -19.21 15.16
C TYR A 42 52.88 -19.10 14.20
N THR A 43 53.01 -18.01 13.45
CA THR A 43 54.31 -17.60 12.89
C THR A 43 54.59 -16.16 13.34
N ASN A 44 55.37 -16.09 14.41
CA ASN A 44 56.06 -14.90 14.85
C ASN A 44 57.21 -14.63 13.85
N GLY A 45 57.15 -13.50 13.13
CA GLY A 45 58.16 -13.18 12.11
C GLY A 45 58.01 -11.75 11.56
N ASN A 46 58.45 -10.78 12.34
CA ASN A 46 58.63 -9.36 12.02
C ASN A 46 59.20 -9.09 10.61
N SER A 47 58.43 -8.40 9.77
CA SER A 47 58.90 -7.51 8.69
C SER A 47 57.76 -6.57 8.29
N SER A 48 57.76 -5.35 8.85
CA SER A 48 56.93 -4.24 8.37
C SER A 48 57.45 -3.76 7.00
N PRO A 49 56.60 -3.15 6.16
CA PRO A 49 56.23 -1.77 6.41
C PRO A 49 54.72 -1.61 6.61
N GLN A 50 54.37 -1.00 7.74
CA GLN A 50 53.24 -0.07 7.80
C GLN A 50 53.27 0.84 6.57
N GLN A 51 52.20 0.84 5.76
CA GLN A 51 51.65 1.99 5.01
C GLN A 51 50.71 1.47 3.90
N PHE A 52 49.47 1.10 4.28
CA PHE A 52 48.32 1.22 3.36
C PHE A 52 46.96 1.25 4.09
N LEU A 53 46.97 1.27 5.43
CA LEU A 53 45.82 1.72 6.21
C LEU A 53 46.08 3.16 6.65
N GLU A 54 46.30 4.04 5.68
CA GLU A 54 45.85 5.42 5.80
C GLU A 54 44.34 5.29 5.53
N ASN A 55 43.51 4.99 6.53
CA ASN A 55 43.06 5.98 7.51
C ASN A 55 42.87 7.35 6.84
N GLU A 56 42.24 7.36 5.66
CA GLU A 56 41.30 8.42 5.31
C GLU A 56 40.22 8.37 6.39
N SER A 57 40.49 9.01 7.53
CA SER A 57 39.41 9.47 8.40
C SER A 57 38.47 10.19 7.46
N PRO A 58 37.18 9.81 7.37
CA PRO A 58 36.24 10.61 6.61
C PRO A 58 36.43 12.04 7.10
N ASP A 59 36.62 12.96 6.15
CA ASP A 59 36.86 14.36 6.48
C ASP A 59 35.74 14.76 7.46
N ALA A 60 36.08 15.38 8.59
CA ALA A 60 35.11 15.57 9.68
C ALA A 60 33.85 16.31 9.18
N ASP A 61 34.05 17.15 8.17
CA ASP A 61 33.04 17.88 7.43
C ASP A 61 32.11 16.95 6.61
N GLU A 62 32.64 15.91 5.96
CA GLU A 62 31.85 14.93 5.21
C GLU A 62 30.97 14.09 6.16
N GLN A 63 31.51 13.73 7.33
CA GLN A 63 30.75 12.99 8.34
C GLN A 63 29.63 13.86 8.94
N GLU A 64 29.87 15.17 9.11
CA GLU A 64 28.84 16.10 9.55
C GLU A 64 27.76 16.30 8.47
N GLU A 65 28.13 16.45 7.19
CA GLU A 65 27.18 16.57 6.10
C GLU A 65 26.29 15.32 5.99
N LYS A 66 26.89 14.12 6.06
CA LYS A 66 26.15 12.86 6.12
C LYS A 66 25.19 12.84 7.31
N ALA A 67 25.61 13.28 8.49
CA ALA A 67 24.74 13.34 9.66
C ALA A 67 23.55 14.30 9.46
N ARG A 68 23.77 15.46 8.83
CA ARG A 68 22.70 16.42 8.50
C ARG A 68 21.71 15.85 7.48
N LEU A 69 22.20 15.18 6.44
CA LEU A 69 21.36 14.52 5.43
C LEU A 69 20.54 13.40 6.06
N ILE A 70 21.14 12.58 6.93
CA ILE A 70 20.42 11.53 7.67
C ILE A 70 19.30 12.14 8.51
N ALA A 71 19.57 13.23 9.25
CA ALA A 71 18.55 13.91 10.05
C ALA A 71 17.38 14.40 9.19
N GLN A 72 17.65 15.00 8.04
CA GLN A 72 16.62 15.46 7.12
C GLN A 72 15.79 14.30 6.56
N VAL A 73 16.43 13.19 6.19
CA VAL A 73 15.73 11.99 5.72
C VAL A 73 14.81 11.43 6.80
N LEU A 74 15.27 11.38 8.06
CA LEU A 74 14.45 10.91 9.18
C LEU A 74 13.24 11.82 9.43
N GLU A 75 13.41 13.13 9.36
CA GLU A 75 12.30 14.08 9.49
C GLU A 75 11.25 13.93 8.38
N LEU A 76 11.72 13.76 7.14
CA LEU A 76 10.85 13.52 5.99
C LEU A 76 10.12 12.17 6.11
N GLN A 77 10.81 11.13 6.57
CA GLN A 77 10.21 9.81 6.82
C GLN A 77 9.12 9.89 7.88
N ASN A 78 9.36 10.58 9.00
CA ASN A 78 8.35 10.78 10.04
C ASN A 78 7.14 11.54 9.48
N THR A 79 7.36 12.63 8.74
CA THR A 79 6.27 13.41 8.14
C THR A 79 5.46 12.59 7.14
N LEU A 80 6.13 11.74 6.35
CA LEU A 80 5.49 10.86 5.38
C LEU A 80 4.66 9.77 6.07
N ASP A 81 5.18 9.17 7.15
CA ASP A 81 4.46 8.17 7.94
C ASP A 81 3.18 8.77 8.56
N ASP A 82 3.30 9.94 9.18
CA ASP A 82 2.15 10.68 9.73
C ASP A 82 1.09 10.97 8.67
N LEU A 83 1.51 11.40 7.48
CA LEU A 83 0.59 11.64 6.37
C LEU A 83 -0.06 10.35 5.88
N SER A 84 0.70 9.25 5.81
CA SER A 84 0.18 7.93 5.41
C SER A 84 -0.91 7.46 6.38
N GLN A 85 -0.66 7.53 7.69
CA GLN A 85 -1.65 7.16 8.71
C GLN A 85 -2.92 8.01 8.63
N ARG A 86 -2.78 9.31 8.37
CA ARG A 86 -3.93 10.21 8.17
C ARG A 86 -4.73 9.84 6.93
N VAL A 87 -4.07 9.48 5.83
CA VAL A 87 -4.74 9.02 4.61
C VAL A 87 -5.53 7.74 4.87
N ASP A 88 -4.94 6.79 5.59
CA ASP A 88 -5.62 5.53 5.92
C ASP A 88 -6.83 5.76 6.82
N SER A 89 -6.71 6.65 7.81
CA SER A 89 -7.83 7.07 8.66
C SER A 89 -8.98 7.69 7.86
N VAL A 90 -8.66 8.58 6.90
CA VAL A 90 -9.66 9.22 6.02
C VAL A 90 -10.32 8.18 5.11
N LYS A 91 -9.57 7.21 4.58
CA LYS A 91 -10.12 6.11 3.77
C LYS A 91 -11.10 5.27 4.58
N GLU A 92 -10.77 4.92 5.82
CA GLU A 92 -11.64 4.14 6.70
C GLU A 92 -12.94 4.89 7.00
N GLU A 93 -12.85 6.17 7.37
CA GLU A 93 -14.03 7.02 7.61
C GLU A 93 -14.89 7.14 6.35
N ASN A 94 -14.27 7.34 5.20
CA ASN A 94 -14.99 7.42 3.93
C ASN A 94 -15.73 6.12 3.61
N LEU A 95 -15.09 4.97 3.80
CA LEU A 95 -15.70 3.67 3.57
C LEU A 95 -16.91 3.46 4.49
N LYS A 96 -16.78 3.82 5.77
CA LYS A 96 -17.89 3.79 6.74
C LYS A 96 -19.06 4.65 6.28
N LEU A 97 -18.80 5.92 5.92
CA LEU A 97 -19.84 6.83 5.43
C LEU A 97 -20.52 6.32 4.15
N ARG A 98 -19.76 5.73 3.23
CA ARG A 98 -20.32 5.13 2.01
C ARG A 98 -21.24 3.95 2.34
N SER A 99 -20.83 3.09 3.28
CA SER A 99 -21.66 1.96 3.72
C SER A 99 -22.96 2.42 4.40
N GLU A 100 -22.90 3.45 5.25
CA GLU A 100 -24.07 4.01 5.91
C GLU A 100 -25.02 4.66 4.89
N ASN A 101 -24.48 5.47 3.98
CA ASN A 101 -25.25 6.08 2.91
C ASN A 101 -25.90 5.04 1.98
N GLN A 102 -25.26 3.91 1.72
CA GLN A 102 -25.85 2.82 0.96
C GLN A 102 -27.07 2.24 1.68
N VAL A 103 -26.96 1.98 2.99
CA VAL A 103 -28.09 1.46 3.78
C VAL A 103 -29.23 2.47 3.85
N LEU A 104 -28.93 3.76 4.08
CA LEU A 104 -29.92 4.83 4.10
C LEU A 104 -30.58 5.00 2.73
N GLY A 105 -29.81 4.95 1.65
CA GLY A 105 -30.30 5.00 0.28
C GLY A 105 -31.32 3.90 0.00
N GLN A 106 -30.99 2.65 0.35
CA GLN A 106 -31.90 1.52 0.19
C GLN A 106 -33.17 1.69 1.04
N TYR A 107 -33.07 2.21 2.25
CA TYR A 107 -34.23 2.48 3.09
C TYR A 107 -35.18 3.51 2.46
N ILE A 108 -34.62 4.59 1.92
CA ILE A 108 -35.38 5.63 1.21
C ILE A 108 -36.03 5.05 -0.06
N GLU A 109 -35.30 4.28 -0.86
CA GLU A 109 -35.83 3.60 -2.04
C GLU A 109 -37.00 2.68 -1.67
N ASN A 110 -36.83 1.84 -0.65
CA ASN A 110 -37.88 0.93 -0.19
C ASN A 110 -39.14 1.68 0.26
N LEU A 111 -38.98 2.80 0.97
CA LEU A 111 -40.10 3.66 1.36
C LEU A 111 -40.79 4.29 0.15
N MET A 112 -40.03 4.80 -0.83
CA MET A 112 -40.59 5.39 -2.05
C MET A 112 -41.32 4.35 -2.90
N SER A 113 -40.75 3.16 -3.08
CA SER A 113 -41.36 2.04 -3.80
C SER A 113 -42.62 1.53 -3.10
N ALA A 114 -42.60 1.39 -1.78
CA ALA A 114 -43.78 1.01 -1.00
C ALA A 114 -44.84 2.12 -0.98
N SER A 115 -44.43 3.39 -0.96
CA SER A 115 -45.34 4.55 -1.02
C SER A 115 -45.92 4.79 -2.41
N SER A 116 -45.28 4.28 -3.48
CA SER A 116 -45.81 4.33 -4.85
C SER A 116 -47.14 3.56 -4.96
N VAL A 117 -47.38 2.59 -4.06
CA VAL A 117 -48.67 1.87 -3.92
C VAL A 117 -49.81 2.79 -3.44
N PHE A 118 -49.54 4.01 -2.93
CA PHE A 118 -50.56 4.97 -2.52
C PHE A 118 -50.80 6.13 -3.52
N GLN A 119 -50.08 6.19 -4.65
CA GLN A 119 -50.38 7.19 -5.69
C GLN A 119 -51.61 6.84 -6.56
N SER A 120 -52.14 5.62 -6.47
CA SER A 120 -53.35 5.21 -7.23
C SER A 120 -54.68 5.67 -6.62
N THR A 121 -54.69 6.48 -5.56
CA THR A 121 -55.93 7.14 -5.07
C THR A 121 -55.88 8.65 -5.25
N THR A 122 -55.53 9.13 -6.44
CA THR A 122 -56.15 10.36 -6.92
C THR A 122 -57.61 10.03 -7.26
N PRO A 123 -58.62 10.61 -6.59
CA PRO A 123 -59.99 10.42 -7.01
C PRO A 123 -60.15 11.03 -8.40
N ASN A 124 -60.52 10.19 -9.36
CA ASN A 124 -61.18 10.61 -10.60
C ASN A 124 -62.42 11.47 -10.23
N ASN A 125 -62.22 12.78 -10.10
CA ASN A 125 -63.25 13.81 -10.00
C ASN A 125 -62.96 14.69 -11.23
N VAL A 126 -63.77 14.80 -12.28
CA VAL A 126 -65.23 14.97 -12.36
C VAL A 126 -65.69 14.53 -13.76
N GLN A 127 -66.71 13.68 -13.84
CA GLN A 127 -67.54 13.56 -15.04
C GLN A 127 -68.35 14.84 -15.28
N LYS A 128 -68.74 15.09 -16.55
CA LYS A 128 -69.87 15.96 -17.04
C LYS A 128 -69.44 17.41 -17.35
N LYS A 129 -69.77 18.02 -18.49
CA LYS A 129 -70.91 17.95 -19.44
C LYS A 129 -70.41 18.35 -20.84
N LYS A 130 -70.80 17.63 -21.89
CA LYS A 130 -71.81 17.99 -22.91
C LYS A 130 -71.45 19.21 -23.75
#